data_AF-A0A520Z4W5-F1
#
_entry.id   AF-A0A520Z4W5-F1
#
_cell.length_a   1.000
_cell.length_b   1.000
_cell.length_c   1.000
_cell.angle_alpha   90.00
_cell.angle_beta   90.00
_cell.angle_gamma   90.00
#
_symmetry.space_group_name_H-M   'P 1'
#
loop_
_entity.id
_entity.type
_entity.pdbx_description
1 polymer ?
#
loop_
_entity_poly.entity_id
_entity_poly.type
_entity_poly.pdbx_seq_one_letter_code
_entity_poly.pdbx_strand_id
1 'polypeptide(L)'
;MRQLYCSLFGHDFNETKQVTYHVKEYTCKHCKLEVTNNGNGGFTLLTPKYREINSVLERIHTRRLERRINNPRRVAFKTQENSTLEPSIEFEFPLV
;
A
#
# COMPACT_ATOMS: atom_id res chain seq x y z
N MET A 1 -0.82 -19.21 22.36
CA MET A 1 -1.99 -19.78 21.64
C MET A 1 -2.64 -18.72 20.72
N ARG A 2 -1.93 -18.22 19.70
CA ARG A 2 -2.51 -17.23 18.75
C ARG A 2 -2.68 -17.79 17.32
N GLN A 3 -1.90 -18.81 16.96
CA GLN A 3 -1.99 -19.50 15.67
C GLN A 3 -3.30 -20.30 15.51
N LEU A 4 -3.81 -20.88 16.62
CA LEU A 4 -5.06 -21.65 16.62
C LEU A 4 -6.28 -20.77 16.32
N TYR A 5 -6.30 -19.53 16.84
CA TYR A 5 -7.36 -18.56 16.54
C TYR A 5 -7.43 -18.27 15.04
N CYS A 6 -6.29 -17.98 14.40
CA CYS A 6 -6.26 -17.74 12.95
C CYS A 6 -6.67 -18.96 12.12
N SER A 7 -6.39 -20.16 12.62
CA SER A 7 -6.75 -21.41 11.92
C SER A 7 -8.24 -21.73 12.03
N LEU A 8 -8.92 -21.26 13.08
CA LEU A 8 -10.34 -21.51 13.34
C LEU A 8 -11.26 -20.39 12.82
N PHE A 9 -10.83 -19.13 12.91
CA PHE A 9 -11.63 -17.95 12.57
C PHE A 9 -11.14 -17.21 11.32
N GLY A 10 -9.95 -17.53 10.82
CA GLY A 10 -9.31 -16.81 9.73
C GLY A 10 -8.33 -15.74 10.20
N HIS A 11 -7.60 -15.17 9.25
CA HIS A 11 -6.58 -14.17 9.54
C HIS A 11 -7.18 -12.76 9.58
N ASP A 12 -7.08 -12.10 10.73
CA ASP A 12 -7.37 -10.66 10.85
C ASP A 12 -6.17 -9.83 10.42
N PHE A 13 -6.15 -9.49 9.13
CA PHE A 13 -5.12 -8.66 8.52
C PHE A 13 -5.37 -7.16 8.78
N ASN A 14 -4.31 -6.45 9.15
CA ASN A 14 -4.28 -5.00 9.27
C ASN A 14 -3.31 -4.43 8.23
N GLU A 15 -3.68 -3.36 7.54
CA GLU A 15 -2.81 -2.69 6.55
C GLU A 15 -1.64 -2.03 7.25
N THR A 16 -0.42 -2.47 6.94
CA THR A 16 0.82 -1.97 7.56
C THR A 16 1.58 -1.00 6.67
N LYS A 17 1.47 -1.15 5.35
CA LYS A 17 2.11 -0.24 4.39
C LYS A 17 1.33 -0.15 3.09
N GLN A 18 1.13 1.07 2.59
CA GLN A 18 0.57 1.31 1.27
C GLN A 18 1.68 1.58 0.25
N VAL A 19 1.99 0.59 -0.59
CA VAL A 19 3.06 0.69 -1.60
C VAL A 19 2.61 1.53 -2.80
N THR A 20 1.39 1.25 -3.28
CA THR A 20 0.72 1.99 -4.34
C THR A 20 -0.79 2.02 -4.05
N TYR A 21 -1.58 2.59 -4.95
CA TYR A 21 -3.04 2.54 -4.83
C TYR A 21 -3.60 1.11 -4.80
N HIS A 22 -2.99 0.17 -5.54
CA HIS A 22 -3.46 -1.21 -5.66
C HIS A 22 -2.67 -2.22 -4.82
N VAL A 23 -1.40 -1.92 -4.54
CA VAL A 23 -0.48 -2.82 -3.83
C VAL A 23 -0.30 -2.31 -2.40
N LYS A 24 -0.64 -3.17 -1.45
CA LYS A 24 -0.63 -2.91 0.00
C LYS A 24 0.00 -4.10 0.71
N GLU A 25 0.62 -3.83 1.85
CA GLU A 25 1.16 -4.82 2.78
C GLU A 25 0.25 -4.90 3.99
N TYR A 26 0.07 -6.12 4.48
CA TYR A 26 -0.79 -6.41 5.61
C TYR A 26 -0.11 -7.34 6.58
N THR A 27 -0.43 -7.18 7.86
CA THR A 27 0.07 -8.03 8.93
C THR A 27 -1.08 -8.51 9.78
N CYS A 28 -1.12 -9.82 10.05
CA CYS A 28 -2.14 -10.37 10.92
C CYS A 28 -1.88 -10.02 12.39
N LYS A 29 -2.89 -9.50 13.10
CA LYS A 29 -2.76 -9.09 14.50
C LYS A 29 -2.43 -10.25 15.46
N HIS A 30 -2.84 -11.46 15.10
CA HIS A 30 -2.75 -12.63 15.97
C HIS A 30 -1.52 -13.49 15.67
N CYS A 31 -1.31 -13.85 14.40
CA CYS A 31 -0.18 -14.71 13.99
C CYS A 31 1.06 -13.95 13.51
N LYS A 32 0.96 -12.63 13.31
CA LYS A 32 2.01 -11.78 12.72
C LYS A 32 2.47 -12.21 11.33
N LEU A 33 1.64 -12.98 10.62
CA LEU A 33 1.88 -13.32 9.22
C LEU A 33 1.77 -12.05 8.38
N GLU A 34 2.75 -11.82 7.53
CA GLU A 34 2.81 -10.67 6.65
C GLU A 34 2.51 -11.11 5.21
N VAL A 35 1.62 -10.36 4.56
CA VAL A 35 1.16 -10.63 3.20
C VAL A 35 1.10 -9.33 2.40
N THR A 36 1.12 -9.43 1.09
CA THR A 36 0.95 -8.31 0.17
C THR A 36 -0.04 -8.65 -0.93
N ASN A 37 -0.78 -7.64 -1.41
CA ASN A 37 -1.70 -7.81 -2.54
C ASN A 37 -0.93 -7.92 -3.85
N ASN A 38 -1.18 -9.01 -4.57
CA ASN A 38 -0.74 -9.19 -5.95
C ASN A 38 -1.57 -8.29 -6.89
N GLY A 39 -1.04 -7.96 -8.08
CA GLY A 39 -1.76 -7.23 -9.13
C GLY A 39 -3.04 -7.91 -9.62
N ASN A 40 -3.25 -9.19 -9.28
CA ASN A 40 -4.47 -9.96 -9.56
C ASN A 40 -5.48 -9.96 -8.38
N GLY A 41 -5.25 -9.17 -7.32
CA GLY A 41 -6.18 -9.02 -6.19
C GLY A 41 -6.10 -10.09 -5.09
N GLY A 42 -5.13 -11.01 -5.16
CA GLY A 42 -4.91 -12.03 -4.13
C GLY A 42 -3.82 -11.66 -3.12
N PHE A 43 -3.90 -12.23 -1.92
CA PHE A 43 -2.83 -12.12 -0.92
C PHE A 43 -1.70 -13.10 -1.21
N THR A 44 -0.46 -12.61 -1.13
CA THR A 44 0.76 -13.42 -1.27
C THR A 44 1.68 -13.16 -0.08
N LEU A 45 2.48 -14.15 0.31
CA LEU A 45 3.38 -13.99 1.46
C LEU A 45 4.41 -12.88 1.21
N LEU A 46 4.60 -12.00 2.20
CA LEU A 46 5.58 -10.93 2.13
C LEU A 46 6.99 -11.48 2.38
N THR A 47 7.59 -12.06 1.33
CA THR A 47 8.97 -12.54 1.36
C THR A 47 9.96 -11.38 1.20
N PRO A 48 11.25 -11.56 1.55
CA PRO A 48 12.28 -10.56 1.30
C PRO A 48 12.33 -10.08 -0.16
N LYS A 49 12.09 -11.00 -1.10
CA LYS A 49 11.99 -10.69 -2.53
C LYS A 49 10.83 -9.73 -2.84
N TYR A 50 9.65 -9.97 -2.24
CA TYR A 50 8.51 -9.08 -2.42
C TYR A 50 8.71 -7.73 -1.74
N ARG A 51 9.42 -7.67 -0.61
CA ARG A 51 9.78 -6.40 0.03
C ARG A 51 10.64 -5.51 -0.87
N GLU A 52 11.62 -6.11 -1.54
CA GLU A 52 12.47 -5.38 -2.49
C GLU A 52 11.66 -4.88 -3.70
N ILE A 53 10.83 -5.75 -4.29
CA ILE A 53 9.93 -5.38 -5.39
C ILE A 53 9.02 -4.23 -4.97
N ASN A 54 8.39 -4.31 -3.80
CA ASN A 54 7.49 -3.29 -3.27
C ASN A 54 8.22 -1.96 -3.06
N SER A 55 9.43 -1.97 -2.51
CA SER A 55 10.24 -0.75 -2.36
C SER A 55 10.54 -0.07 -3.70
N VAL A 56 10.87 -0.84 -4.74
CA VAL A 56 11.09 -0.31 -6.09
C VAL A 56 9.78 0.25 -6.67
N LEU A 57 8.66 -0.46 -6.50
CA LEU A 57 7.35 -0.03 -6.96
C LEU A 57 6.91 1.28 -6.32
N GLU A 58 7.09 1.42 -5.00
CA GLU A 58 6.84 2.63 -4.23
C GLU A 58 7.62 3.81 -4.82
N ARG A 59 8.94 3.66 -5.00
CA ARG A 59 9.80 4.71 -5.58
C ARG A 59 9.33 5.15 -6.97
N ILE A 60 8.97 4.21 -7.82
CA ILE A 60 8.49 4.51 -9.18
C ILE A 60 7.13 5.21 -9.13
N HIS A 61 6.22 4.74 -8.27
CA HIS A 61 4.90 5.30 -8.10
C HIS A 61 4.95 6.74 -7.60
N THR A 62 5.74 7.00 -6.55
CA THR A 62 5.95 8.34 -5.98
C THR A 62 6.53 9.29 -7.02
N ARG A 63 7.57 8.90 -7.75
CA ARG A 63 8.14 9.70 -8.85
C ARG A 63 7.12 10.02 -9.95
N ARG A 64 6.25 9.07 -10.30
CA ARG A 64 5.19 9.30 -11.29
C ARG A 64 4.12 10.24 -10.76
N LEU A 65 3.81 10.18 -9.47
CA LEU A 65 2.86 11.08 -8.82
C LEU A 65 3.41 12.51 -8.76
N GLU A 66 4.64 12.69 -8.31
CA GLU A 66 5.34 13.98 -8.28
C GLU A 66 5.34 14.66 -9.66
N ARG A 67 5.69 13.91 -10.72
CA ARG A 67 5.64 14.44 -12.10
C ARG A 67 4.23 14.82 -12.56
N ARG A 68 3.19 14.13 -12.07
CA ARG A 68 1.80 14.47 -12.39
C ARG A 68 1.37 15.76 -11.67
N ILE A 69 1.76 15.91 -10.41
CA ILE A 69 1.48 17.12 -9.61
C ILE A 69 2.22 18.32 -10.19
N ASN A 70 3.51 18.16 -10.51
CA ASN A 70 4.38 19.24 -10.97
C ASN A 70 4.17 19.62 -12.45
N ASN A 71 3.31 18.91 -13.20
CA ASN A 71 2.99 19.24 -14.59
C ASN A 71 1.57 19.81 -14.72
N PRO A 72 1.41 21.14 -14.77
CA PRO A 72 0.09 21.79 -14.75
C PRO A 72 -0.79 21.44 -15.96
N ARG A 73 -0.23 20.92 -17.06
CA ARG A 73 -1.01 20.52 -18.26
C ARG A 73 -1.88 19.26 -18.06
N ARG A 74 -1.65 18.46 -17.02
CA ARG A 74 -2.39 17.18 -16.79
C ARG A 74 -3.39 17.23 -15.63
N VAL A 75 -3.39 18.29 -14.83
CA VAL A 75 -4.26 18.42 -13.64
C VAL A 75 -5.70 18.77 -14.03
N ALA A 76 -5.94 19.24 -15.25
CA ALA A 76 -7.24 19.74 -15.71
C ALA A 76 -8.31 18.66 -16.06
N PHE A 77 -8.05 17.36 -15.90
CA PHE A 77 -8.94 16.31 -16.45
C PHE A 77 -9.41 15.23 -15.47
N LYS A 78 -9.38 15.46 -14.15
CA LYS A 78 -10.09 14.57 -13.21
C LYS A 78 -10.87 15.36 -12.17
N THR A 79 -11.94 15.98 -12.64
CA THR A 79 -13.10 16.25 -11.80
C THR A 79 -14.18 15.26 -12.22
N GLN A 80 -14.70 14.55 -11.21
CA GLN A 80 -15.90 13.68 -11.19
C GLN A 80 -15.67 12.16 -11.31
N GLU A 81 -16.23 11.48 -10.30
CA GLU A 81 -16.44 10.02 -10.08
C GLU A 81 -15.27 9.19 -9.50
N ASN A 82 -15.03 9.33 -8.18
CA ASN A 82 -15.55 8.37 -7.19
C ASN A 82 -15.01 8.66 -5.78
N SER A 83 -15.94 8.67 -4.82
CA SER A 83 -15.77 8.69 -3.38
C SER A 83 -14.75 7.65 -2.91
N THR A 84 -13.53 8.08 -2.55
CA THR A 84 -13.03 8.11 -1.17
C THR A 84 -11.79 9.02 -1.19
N LEU A 85 -11.95 10.24 -0.68
CA LEU A 85 -10.85 10.96 -0.03
C LEU A 85 -10.33 10.00 1.06
N GLU A 86 -9.05 9.74 1.23
CA GLU A 86 -8.06 10.74 1.60
C GLU A 86 -6.68 10.38 1.05
N PRO A 87 -5.90 11.36 0.56
CA PRO A 87 -4.46 11.25 0.65
C PRO A 87 -4.11 11.58 2.11
N SER A 88 -3.93 10.58 2.96
CA SER A 88 -3.28 10.78 4.26
C SER A 88 -1.80 11.05 4.00
N ILE A 89 -1.57 12.33 3.74
CA ILE A 89 -0.30 13.00 3.62
C ILE A 89 0.32 13.06 5.01
N GLU A 90 1.34 12.25 5.26
CA GLU A 90 2.33 12.55 6.29
C GLU A 90 3.57 13.13 5.60
N PHE A 91 3.54 14.45 5.38
CA PHE A 91 4.73 15.23 5.07
C PHE A 91 5.53 15.40 6.36
N GLU A 92 6.50 14.52 6.62
CA GLU A 92 7.68 14.95 7.39
C GLU A 92 8.64 15.62 6.41
N PHE A 93 8.55 16.94 6.30
CA PHE A 93 9.60 17.75 5.68
C PHE A 93 10.83 17.75 6.59
N PRO A 94 12.03 17.43 6.10
CA PRO A 94 13.24 17.73 6.86
C PRO A 94 13.38 19.25 6.95
N LEU A 95 13.41 19.77 8.18
CA LEU A 95 13.78 21.15 8.48
C LEU A 95 15.19 21.40 7.92
N VAL A 96 15.27 22.27 6.92
CA VAL A 96 16.48 23.01 6.56
C VAL A 96 16.18 24.48 6.79
#